data_AF-A0A4Z0A7M8-F1
#
_entry.id   AF-A0A4Z0A7M8-F1
#
_cell.length_a   1.000
_cell.length_b   1.000
_cell.length_c   1.000
_cell.angle_alpha   90.00
_cell.angle_beta   90.00
_cell.angle_gamma   90.00
#
_symmetry.space_group_name_H-M   'P 1'
#
loop_
_entity.id
_entity.type
_entity.pdbx_description
1 polymer ?
#
loop_
_entity_poly.entity_id
_entity_poly.type
_entity_poly.pdbx_seq_one_letter_code
_entity_poly.pdbx_strand_id
1 'polypeptide(L)'
;MVVRFEVDACLPSDEKNAELDSMTRSLATLNVASESSWSQGLHIIHAGSEVPQQSLVELKTTGSRKSVKWSEVFPQLYLSQTPWFYIGYHENGTFSELQIHKTVEMEAQRDFFEPRLRKLGQMLKTIQELVVAHGTKTRLSLVCQGGVLSLYERVTRENCLPAEELARPDVD
;
A
#
# COMPACT_ATOMS: atom_id res chain seq x y z
N MET A 1 6.94 6.42 8.94
CA MET A 1 5.99 5.30 8.72
C MET A 1 6.36 4.66 7.38
N VAL A 2 6.83 3.41 7.38
CA VAL A 2 7.00 2.66 6.13
C VAL A 2 5.66 1.98 5.84
N VAL A 3 4.87 2.56 4.92
CA VAL A 3 3.65 1.92 4.44
C VAL A 3 4.08 0.82 3.49
N ARG A 4 3.95 -0.44 3.92
CA ARG A 4 4.08 -1.59 3.03
C ARG A 4 2.69 -1.95 2.54
N PHE A 5 2.51 -2.00 1.23
CA PHE A 5 1.37 -2.68 0.64
C PHE A 5 1.90 -3.87 -0.15
N GLU A 6 1.16 -4.97 -0.10
CA GLU A 6 1.45 -6.19 -0.84
C GLU A 6 0.79 -6.09 -2.21
N VAL A 7 1.44 -6.64 -3.23
CA VAL A 7 0.94 -6.74 -4.60
C VAL A 7 1.17 -8.15 -5.08
N ASP A 8 0.19 -8.74 -5.74
CA ASP A 8 0.23 -10.15 -6.12
C ASP A 8 1.19 -10.44 -7.27
N ALA A 9 1.19 -9.58 -8.29
CA ALA A 9 1.98 -9.80 -9.50
C ALA A 9 2.30 -8.50 -10.26
N CYS A 10 3.14 -8.60 -11.28
CA CYS A 10 3.42 -7.53 -12.22
C CYS A 10 3.60 -8.08 -13.64
N LEU A 11 3.28 -7.26 -14.63
CA LEU A 11 3.58 -7.55 -16.03
C LEU A 11 5.09 -7.40 -16.28
N PRO A 12 5.69 -8.24 -17.15
CA PRO A 12 7.09 -8.09 -17.53
C PRO A 12 7.31 -6.72 -18.19
N SER A 13 8.43 -6.08 -17.86
CA SER A 13 8.87 -4.86 -18.55
C SER A 13 9.54 -5.22 -19.87
N ASP A 14 9.44 -4.37 -20.88
CA ASP A 14 10.23 -4.52 -22.11
C ASP A 14 11.73 -4.53 -21.74
N GLU A 15 12.38 -5.67 -21.96
CA GLU A 15 13.68 -6.06 -21.36
C GLU A 15 14.83 -5.07 -21.57
N LYS A 16 14.73 -4.18 -22.57
CA LYS A 16 15.81 -3.27 -22.96
C LYS A 16 16.17 -2.19 -21.92
N ASN A 17 15.24 -1.79 -21.07
CA ASN A 17 15.49 -0.75 -20.08
C ASN A 17 15.97 -1.30 -18.72
N ALA A 18 15.64 -2.55 -18.41
CA ALA A 18 15.97 -3.17 -17.12
C ALA A 18 17.47 -3.48 -16.96
N GLU A 19 18.17 -3.83 -18.04
CA GLU A 19 19.61 -4.09 -18.03
C GLU A 19 20.43 -2.82 -17.73
N LEU A 20 20.06 -1.68 -18.32
CA LEU A 20 20.75 -0.41 -18.12
C LEU A 20 20.63 0.09 -16.66
N ASP A 21 19.44 -0.03 -16.07
CA ASP A 21 19.20 0.34 -14.68
C ASP A 21 19.88 -0.61 -13.69
N SER A 22 19.98 -1.90 -14.03
CA SER A 22 20.71 -2.89 -13.22
C SER A 22 22.22 -2.60 -13.21
N MET A 23 22.81 -2.26 -14.36
CA MET A 23 24.21 -1.85 -14.45
C MET A 23 24.47 -0.55 -13.69
N THR A 24 23.58 0.43 -13.79
CA THR A 24 23.70 1.71 -13.05
C THR A 24 23.61 1.51 -11.54
N ARG A 25 22.72 0.63 -11.06
CA ARG A 25 22.63 0.25 -9.64
C ARG A 25 23.86 -0.49 -9.14
N SER A 26 24.47 -1.34 -9.97
CA SER A 26 25.70 -2.06 -9.64
C SER A 26 26.91 -1.10 -9.53
N LEU A 27 26.90 0.00 -10.28
CA LEU A 27 27.91 1.06 -10.14
C LEU A 27 27.65 1.96 -8.92
N ALA A 28 26.39 2.23 -8.59
CA ALA A 28 26.03 3.01 -7.40
C ALA A 28 26.40 2.29 -6.08
N THR A 29 26.46 0.95 -6.08
CA THR A 29 26.87 0.14 -4.93
C THR A 29 28.38 0.04 -4.77
N LEU A 30 29.18 0.45 -5.76
CA LEU A 30 30.65 0.55 -5.69
C LEU A 30 31.11 1.86 -5.02
N ASN A 31 30.43 2.29 -3.95
CA ASN A 31 30.92 3.37 -3.11
C ASN A 31 32.05 2.83 -2.20
N VAL A 32 33.30 3.03 -2.61
CA VAL A 32 34.47 2.76 -1.77
C VAL A 32 34.55 3.86 -0.71
N ALA A 33 33.99 3.61 0.48
CA ALA A 33 34.24 4.43 1.66
C ALA A 33 34.44 3.55 2.90
N SER A 34 35.48 3.94 3.65
CA SER A 34 36.08 3.32 4.83
C SER A 34 35.10 2.73 5.85
N GLU A 35 35.57 1.68 6.52
CA GLU A 35 35.01 1.12 7.76
C GLU A 35 34.40 2.23 8.63
N SER A 36 33.07 2.30 8.64
CA SER A 36 32.33 3.20 9.50
C SER A 36 31.54 2.36 10.49
N SER A 37 31.75 2.70 11.76
CA SER A 37 31.14 2.17 12.97
C SER A 37 29.69 1.72 12.77
N TRP A 38 29.38 0.52 13.26
CA TRP A 38 28.04 -0.04 13.38
C TRP A 38 27.12 0.97 14.06
N SER A 39 26.35 1.72 13.26
CA SER A 39 25.31 2.59 13.78
C SER A 39 24.14 1.72 14.23
N GLN A 40 23.61 2.00 15.42
CA GLN A 40 22.35 1.44 15.93
C GLN A 40 21.16 2.00 15.13
N GLY A 41 21.12 1.72 13.82
CA GLY A 41 20.16 2.27 12.87
C GLY A 41 19.47 1.21 12.02
N LEU A 42 18.43 1.62 11.29
CA LEU A 42 17.69 0.78 10.35
C LEU A 42 18.63 0.22 9.28
N HIS A 43 18.89 -1.09 9.33
CA HIS A 43 19.65 -1.78 8.28
C HIS A 43 18.71 -2.10 7.11
N ILE A 44 18.83 -1.34 6.02
CA ILE A 44 18.02 -1.55 4.81
C ILE A 44 18.71 -2.60 3.94
N ILE A 45 18.07 -3.78 3.82
CA ILE A 45 18.49 -4.81 2.88
C ILE A 45 17.77 -4.55 1.56
N HIS A 46 18.51 -4.09 0.55
CA HIS A 46 17.99 -3.93 -0.80
C HIS A 46 17.98 -5.29 -1.51
N ALA A 47 16.80 -5.76 -1.90
CA ALA A 47 16.62 -7.02 -2.63
C ALA A 47 15.50 -6.87 -3.68
N GLY A 48 15.55 -7.71 -4.71
CA GLY A 48 14.61 -7.67 -5.84
C GLY A 48 14.89 -6.53 -6.83
N SER A 49 13.92 -6.27 -7.71
CA SER A 49 13.96 -5.19 -8.69
C SER A 49 12.79 -4.25 -8.48
N GLU A 50 13.02 -2.95 -8.66
CA GLU A 50 11.92 -2.01 -8.80
C GLU A 50 11.09 -2.35 -10.04
N VAL A 51 9.77 -2.28 -9.85
CA VAL A 51 8.78 -2.62 -10.87
C VAL A 51 7.94 -1.37 -11.12
N PRO A 52 7.68 -0.99 -12.37
CA PRO A 52 6.87 0.18 -12.66
C PRO A 52 5.43 0.01 -12.15
N GLN A 53 4.88 1.03 -11.48
CA GLN A 53 3.52 1.01 -10.92
C GLN A 53 2.45 0.60 -11.94
N GLN A 54 2.59 1.03 -13.19
CA GLN A 54 1.69 0.74 -14.30
C GLN A 54 1.63 -0.75 -14.70
N SER A 55 2.60 -1.55 -14.24
CA SER A 55 2.68 -2.98 -14.51
C SER A 55 2.06 -3.83 -13.41
N LEU A 56 1.69 -3.25 -12.26
CA LEU A 56 1.19 -4.00 -11.11
C LEU A 56 -0.18 -4.65 -11.40
N VAL A 57 -0.37 -5.86 -10.88
CA VAL A 57 -1.56 -6.69 -11.06
C VAL A 57 -2.06 -7.17 -9.70
N GLU A 58 -3.35 -7.00 -9.47
CA GLU A 58 -4.10 -7.64 -8.38
C GLU A 58 -4.75 -8.92 -8.92
N LEU A 59 -4.58 -10.04 -8.20
CA LEU A 59 -5.13 -11.34 -8.53
C LEU A 59 -6.23 -11.72 -7.54
N LYS A 60 -7.42 -12.08 -8.04
CA LYS A 60 -8.44 -12.73 -7.22
C LYS A 60 -8.99 -14.00 -7.84
N THR A 61 -9.55 -14.84 -6.98
CA THR A 61 -10.24 -16.05 -7.39
C THR A 61 -11.66 -16.02 -6.85
N THR A 62 -12.61 -16.53 -7.64
CA THR A 62 -14.01 -16.63 -7.22
C THR A 62 -14.65 -17.90 -7.77
N GLY A 63 -15.67 -18.41 -7.09
CA GLY A 63 -16.44 -19.54 -7.60
C GLY A 63 -17.18 -19.15 -8.87
N SER A 64 -17.28 -20.06 -9.85
CA SER A 64 -17.88 -19.83 -11.18
C SER A 64 -19.29 -19.23 -11.16
N ARG A 65 -20.06 -19.43 -10.08
CA ARG A 65 -21.44 -18.93 -9.92
C ARG A 65 -21.54 -17.58 -9.19
N LYS A 66 -20.43 -16.97 -8.77
CA LYS A 66 -20.41 -15.74 -7.97
C LYS A 66 -19.97 -14.56 -8.82
N SER A 67 -20.70 -13.45 -8.72
CA SER A 67 -20.27 -12.17 -9.29
C SER A 67 -19.19 -11.52 -8.43
N VAL A 68 -18.39 -10.66 -9.07
CA VAL A 68 -17.39 -9.84 -8.38
C VAL A 68 -18.07 -8.87 -7.43
N LYS A 69 -17.68 -8.92 -6.16
CA LYS A 69 -18.10 -7.92 -5.17
C LYS A 69 -17.24 -6.67 -5.27
N TRP A 70 -17.60 -5.77 -6.19
CA TRP A 70 -16.85 -4.54 -6.42
C TRP A 70 -16.68 -3.66 -5.18
N SER A 71 -17.56 -3.75 -4.18
CA SER A 71 -17.40 -3.08 -2.89
C SER A 71 -16.23 -3.54 -2.03
N GLU A 72 -15.74 -4.75 -2.26
CA GLU A 72 -14.57 -5.32 -1.58
C GLU A 72 -13.30 -5.16 -2.42
N VAL A 73 -13.43 -5.01 -3.75
CA VAL A 73 -12.30 -4.97 -4.70
C VAL A 73 -11.89 -3.54 -5.06
N PHE A 74 -12.85 -2.71 -5.46
CA PHE A 74 -12.53 -1.40 -6.03
C PHE A 74 -11.80 -0.46 -5.07
N PRO A 75 -12.17 -0.36 -3.77
CA PRO A 75 -11.42 0.48 -2.84
C PRO A 75 -9.95 0.11 -2.72
N GLN A 76 -9.63 -1.19 -2.79
CA GLN A 76 -8.26 -1.69 -2.76
C GLN A 76 -7.51 -1.24 -4.02
N LEU A 77 -8.04 -1.55 -5.21
CA LEU A 77 -7.44 -1.15 -6.50
C LEU A 77 -7.22 0.36 -6.59
N TYR A 78 -8.20 1.14 -6.12
CA TYR A 78 -8.12 2.60 -6.13
C TYR A 78 -7.03 3.11 -5.18
N LEU A 79 -6.99 2.65 -3.93
CA LEU A 79 -6.01 3.16 -2.95
C LEU A 79 -4.59 2.67 -3.23
N SER A 80 -4.42 1.45 -3.76
CA SER A 80 -3.11 0.91 -4.15
C SER A 80 -2.63 1.43 -5.49
N GLN A 81 -3.49 2.12 -6.25
CA GLN A 81 -3.22 2.54 -7.64
C GLN A 81 -2.79 1.35 -8.52
N THR A 82 -3.41 0.18 -8.32
CA THR A 82 -3.12 -1.02 -9.12
C THR A 82 -3.94 -0.97 -10.42
N PRO A 83 -3.29 -0.89 -11.59
CA PRO A 83 -3.98 -0.67 -12.87
C PRO A 83 -4.64 -1.91 -13.46
N TRP A 84 -4.17 -3.11 -13.09
CA TRP A 84 -4.66 -4.37 -13.63
C TRP A 84 -5.33 -5.22 -12.55
N PHE A 85 -6.52 -5.73 -12.84
CA PHE A 85 -7.25 -6.65 -11.98
C PHE A 85 -7.59 -7.92 -12.75
N TYR A 86 -7.03 -9.04 -12.32
CA TYR A 86 -7.22 -10.35 -12.94
C TYR A 86 -8.06 -11.21 -12.00
N ILE A 87 -9.10 -11.83 -12.54
CA ILE A 87 -9.96 -12.72 -11.77
C ILE A 87 -10.12 -14.08 -12.43
N GLY A 88 -9.71 -15.11 -11.71
CA GLY A 88 -9.91 -16.51 -12.10
C GLY A 88 -11.19 -17.08 -11.51
N TYR A 89 -12.09 -17.56 -12.36
CA TYR A 89 -13.29 -18.28 -11.96
C TYR A 89 -13.01 -19.78 -11.91
N HIS A 90 -13.36 -20.40 -10.79
CA HIS A 90 -13.11 -21.83 -10.57
C HIS A 90 -14.36 -22.59 -10.14
N GLU A 91 -14.38 -23.88 -10.49
CA GLU A 91 -15.33 -24.87 -9.96
C GLU A 91 -14.52 -26.03 -9.39
N ASN A 92 -14.67 -26.31 -8.09
CA ASN A 92 -13.96 -27.38 -7.37
C ASN A 92 -12.42 -27.34 -7.55
N GLY A 93 -11.85 -26.15 -7.65
CA GLY A 93 -10.40 -25.93 -7.81
C GLY A 93 -9.90 -25.94 -9.26
N THR A 94 -10.76 -26.27 -10.22
CA THR A 94 -10.44 -26.15 -11.65
C THR A 94 -10.86 -24.78 -12.17
N PHE A 95 -9.91 -24.00 -12.68
CA PHE A 95 -10.18 -22.71 -13.31
C PHE A 95 -10.75 -22.92 -14.71
N SER A 96 -11.87 -22.28 -15.00
CA SER A 96 -12.56 -22.39 -16.28
C SER A 96 -12.59 -21.08 -17.07
N GLU A 97 -12.42 -19.94 -16.40
CA GLU A 97 -12.51 -18.62 -17.01
C GLU A 97 -11.57 -17.65 -16.30
N LEU A 98 -10.98 -16.74 -17.09
CA LEU A 98 -10.16 -15.63 -16.64
C LEU A 98 -10.75 -14.35 -17.19
N GLN A 99 -11.05 -13.38 -16.32
CA GLN A 99 -11.41 -12.03 -16.73
C GLN A 99 -10.29 -11.06 -16.33
N ILE A 100 -9.99 -10.13 -17.23
CA ILE A 100 -8.98 -9.10 -17.04
C ILE A 100 -9.67 -7.76 -17.16
N HIS A 101 -9.45 -6.90 -16.17
CA HIS A 101 -9.98 -5.54 -16.14
C HIS A 101 -8.85 -4.54 -15.97
N LYS A 102 -8.98 -3.40 -16.65
CA LYS A 102 -8.14 -2.23 -16.38
C LYS A 102 -8.90 -1.25 -15.51
N THR A 103 -8.25 -0.74 -14.47
CA THR A 103 -8.87 0.22 -13.54
C THR A 103 -9.30 1.52 -14.25
N VAL A 104 -8.62 1.89 -15.35
CA VAL A 104 -9.02 3.04 -16.19
C VAL A 104 -10.37 2.87 -16.89
N GLU A 105 -10.82 1.63 -17.10
CA GLU A 105 -12.11 1.30 -17.74
C GLU A 105 -13.25 1.19 -16.72
N MET A 106 -12.95 1.29 -15.41
CA MET A 106 -13.91 1.11 -14.32
C MET A 106 -14.63 2.42 -13.93
N GLU A 107 -15.11 3.18 -14.91
CA GLU A 107 -15.75 4.49 -14.68
C GLU A 107 -16.98 4.38 -13.79
N ALA A 108 -17.84 3.39 -14.03
CA ALA A 108 -19.05 3.17 -13.24
C ALA A 108 -18.74 2.87 -11.76
N GLN A 109 -17.71 2.08 -11.48
CA GLN A 109 -17.26 1.79 -10.13
C GLN A 109 -16.66 3.05 -9.49
N ARG A 110 -15.84 3.80 -10.23
CA ARG A 110 -15.28 5.06 -9.75
C ARG A 110 -16.37 6.02 -9.32
N ASP A 111 -17.36 6.25 -10.17
CA ASP A 111 -18.45 7.18 -9.90
C ASP A 111 -19.32 6.70 -8.72
N PHE A 112 -19.51 5.38 -8.59
CA PHE A 112 -20.22 4.80 -7.45
C PHE A 112 -19.48 4.96 -6.10
N PHE A 113 -18.14 4.84 -6.10
CA PHE A 113 -17.33 4.92 -4.88
C PHE A 113 -16.83 6.32 -4.55
N GLU A 114 -16.85 7.27 -5.49
CA GLU A 114 -16.34 8.64 -5.34
C GLU A 114 -16.85 9.34 -4.07
N PRO A 115 -18.17 9.32 -3.74
CA PRO A 115 -18.65 9.99 -2.53
C PRO A 115 -18.08 9.37 -1.24
N ARG A 116 -17.85 8.04 -1.24
CA ARG A 116 -17.29 7.32 -0.09
C ARG A 116 -15.80 7.60 0.07
N LEU A 117 -15.07 7.65 -1.04
CA LEU A 117 -13.64 7.99 -1.06
C LEU A 117 -13.41 9.45 -0.64
N ARG A 118 -14.29 10.38 -1.06
CA ARG A 118 -14.28 11.76 -0.59
C ARG A 118 -14.50 11.86 0.91
N LYS A 119 -15.46 11.11 1.45
CA LYS A 119 -15.71 11.03 2.90
C LYS A 119 -14.50 10.46 3.66
N LEU A 120 -13.84 9.44 3.11
CA LEU A 120 -12.58 8.91 3.65
C LEU A 120 -11.50 9.99 3.71
N GLY A 121 -11.30 10.75 2.62
CA GLY A 121 -10.35 11.87 2.60
C GLY A 121 -10.64 12.93 3.66
N GLN A 122 -11.91 13.33 3.81
CA GLN A 122 -12.33 14.26 4.86
C GLN A 122 -12.06 13.71 6.27
N MET A 123 -12.38 12.44 6.50
CA MET A 123 -12.17 11.77 7.78
C MET A 123 -10.68 11.69 8.13
N LEU A 124 -9.81 11.33 7.17
CA LEU A 124 -8.36 11.31 7.37
C LEU A 124 -7.83 12.70 7.75
N LYS A 125 -8.34 13.77 7.12
CA LYS A 125 -8.01 15.15 7.47
C LYS A 125 -8.43 15.49 8.90
N THR A 126 -9.64 15.14 9.30
CA THR A 126 -10.11 15.35 10.69
C THR A 126 -9.25 14.58 11.69
N ILE A 127 -8.86 13.34 11.39
CA ILE A 127 -7.97 12.56 12.25
C ILE A 127 -6.61 13.28 12.38
N GLN A 128 -6.04 13.75 11.27
CA GLN A 128 -4.77 14.48 11.28
C GLN A 128 -4.86 15.76 12.14
N GLU A 129 -5.90 16.56 11.96
CA GLU A 129 -6.14 17.79 12.74
C GLU A 129 -6.27 17.49 14.25
N LEU A 130 -7.00 16.42 14.60
CA LEU A 130 -7.15 15.99 16.00
C LEU A 130 -5.81 15.52 16.59
N VAL A 131 -5.03 14.74 15.85
CA VAL A 131 -3.71 14.26 16.31
C VAL A 131 -2.77 15.45 16.55
N VAL A 132 -2.74 16.43 15.64
CA VAL A 132 -1.93 17.65 15.80
C VAL A 132 -2.36 18.45 17.03
N ALA A 133 -3.67 18.62 17.24
CA ALA A 133 -4.19 19.38 18.39
C ALA A 133 -3.87 18.76 19.76
N HIS A 134 -3.78 17.42 19.85
CA HIS A 134 -3.45 16.72 21.10
C HIS A 134 -1.92 16.61 21.35
N GLY A 135 -1.09 16.99 20.38
CA GLY A 135 0.36 17.04 20.48
C GLY A 135 1.05 15.67 20.51
N THR A 136 2.37 15.67 20.73
CA THR A 136 3.23 14.48 20.58
C THR A 136 3.29 13.57 21.81
N LYS A 137 2.72 14.00 22.94
CA LYS A 137 2.77 13.25 24.21
C LYS A 137 1.59 12.30 24.42
N THR A 138 0.46 12.59 23.77
CA THR A 138 -0.74 11.77 23.83
C THR A 138 -0.65 10.65 22.81
N ARG A 139 -1.39 9.57 23.05
CA ARG A 139 -1.52 8.45 22.13
C ARG A 139 -2.99 8.22 21.89
N LEU A 140 -3.39 8.26 20.63
CA LEU A 140 -4.79 8.13 20.25
C LEU A 140 -5.02 6.80 19.56
N SER A 141 -6.17 6.20 19.83
CA SER A 141 -6.68 5.01 19.15
C SER A 141 -7.97 5.37 18.44
N LEU A 142 -8.02 5.06 17.15
CA LEU A 142 -9.25 5.13 16.36
C LEU A 142 -9.98 3.78 16.48
N VAL A 143 -11.21 3.80 16.97
CA VAL A 143 -12.02 2.59 17.21
C VAL A 143 -13.33 2.70 16.44
N CYS A 144 -13.65 1.68 15.65
CA CYS A 144 -14.94 1.56 14.98
C CYS A 144 -15.78 0.48 15.67
N GLN A 145 -16.89 0.86 16.28
CA GLN A 145 -17.81 -0.06 16.96
C GLN A 145 -19.24 0.26 16.56
N GLY A 146 -19.99 -0.76 16.11
CA GLY A 146 -21.38 -0.58 15.68
C GLY A 146 -21.56 0.43 14.53
N GLY A 147 -20.54 0.63 13.70
CA GLY A 147 -20.55 1.62 12.62
C GLY A 147 -20.25 3.06 13.07
N VAL A 148 -19.98 3.28 14.36
CA VAL A 148 -19.53 4.56 14.89
C VAL A 148 -18.02 4.54 15.01
N LEU A 149 -17.38 5.55 14.42
CA LEU A 149 -15.94 5.77 14.52
C LEU A 149 -15.67 6.78 15.63
N SER A 150 -14.82 6.42 16.58
CA SER A 150 -14.50 7.25 17.75
C SER A 150 -13.00 7.26 18.02
N LEU A 151 -12.52 8.36 18.59
CA LEU A 151 -11.12 8.57 18.94
C LEU A 151 -10.99 8.52 20.47
N TYR A 152 -10.08 7.69 20.96
CA TYR A 152 -9.84 7.49 22.38
C TYR A 152 -8.39 7.78 22.72
N GLU A 153 -8.14 8.42 23.86
CA GLU A 153 -6.80 8.48 24.44
C GLU A 153 -6.43 7.11 25.04
N ARG A 154 -5.21 6.64 24.74
CA ARG A 154 -4.67 5.38 25.26
C ARG A 154 -4.05 5.63 26.63
N VAL A 155 -4.36 4.73 27.58
CA VAL A 155 -3.73 4.71 28.90
C VAL A 155 -2.26 4.24 28.82
N THR A 156 -1.99 3.27 27.95
CA THR A 156 -0.63 2.77 27.70
C THR A 156 0.18 3.75 26.85
N ARG A 157 1.47 3.86 27.17
CA ARG A 157 2.46 4.63 26.39
C ARG A 157 3.24 3.79 25.38
N GLU A 158 2.87 2.52 25.22
CA GLU A 158 3.49 1.63 24.24
C GLU A 158 3.27 2.15 22.81
N ASN A 159 4.36 2.18 22.05
CA ASN A 159 4.39 2.66 20.67
C ASN A 159 4.43 1.49 19.70
N CYS A 160 3.77 1.65 18.56
CA CYS A 160 3.93 0.77 17.41
C CYS A 160 5.20 1.08 16.59
N LEU A 161 5.88 2.18 16.92
CA LEU A 161 7.14 2.60 16.30
C LEU A 161 8.29 2.46 17.31
N PRO A 162 9.46 1.97 16.87
CA PRO A 162 10.68 2.01 17.66
C PRO A 162 11.02 3.43 18.13
N ALA A 163 11.69 3.56 19.27
CA ALA A 163 12.01 4.86 19.86
C ALA A 163 12.91 5.70 18.94
N GLU A 164 13.78 5.05 18.16
CA GLU A 164 14.67 5.71 17.21
C GLU A 164 13.89 6.43 16.09
N GLU A 165 12.80 5.84 15.61
CA GLU A 165 11.96 6.44 14.56
C GLU A 165 11.15 7.64 15.06
N LEU A 166 10.81 7.67 16.34
CA LEU A 166 10.12 8.80 16.97
C LEU A 166 11.06 9.97 17.31
N ALA A 167 12.36 9.69 17.42
CA ALA A 167 13.39 10.68 17.71
C ALA A 167 13.97 11.33 16.44
N ARG A 168 13.66 10.80 15.25
CA ARG A 168 14.06 11.43 13.99
C ARG A 168 13.36 12.78 13.85
N PRO A 169 14.10 13.88 13.64
CA PRO A 169 13.49 15.17 13.35
C PRO A 169 12.72 15.08 12.02
N ASP A 170 11.61 15.81 11.94
CA ASP A 170 10.89 15.98 10.68
C ASP A 170 11.86 16.60 9.66
N VAL A 171 12.07 15.90 8.54
CA VAL A 171 12.88 16.41 7.43
C VAL A 171 11.97 17.29 6.59
N ASP A 172 12.20 18.60 6.63
CA ASP A 172 11.52 19.63 5.82
C ASP A 172 11.71 19.42 4.31
#